data_AF-A0A2X3CNL8-F1
#
_entry.id   AF-A0A2X3CNL8-F1
#
_cell.length_a   1.000
_cell.length_b   1.000
_cell.length_c   1.000
_cell.angle_alpha   90.00
_cell.angle_beta   90.00
_cell.angle_gamma   90.00
#
_symmetry.space_group_name_H-M   'P 1'
#
loop_
_entity.id
_entity.type
_entity.pdbx_description
1 polymer ?
#
loop_
_entity_poly.entity_id
_entity_poly.type
_entity_poly.pdbx_seq_one_letter_code
_entity_poly.pdbx_strand_id
1 'polypeptide(L)' 'MNVACIDGVSPFDFPCVEVNDGVNHPKDGGGGVVGYLRYEKK' A
#
# COMPACT_ATOMS: atom_id res chain seq x y z
N MET A 1 -10.63 3.30 4.36
CA MET A 1 -11.40 2.43 3.45
C MET A 1 -10.44 1.37 2.97
N ASN A 2 -10.81 0.09 3.06
CA ASN A 2 -9.90 -1.01 2.77
C ASN A 2 -10.26 -1.58 1.41
N VAL A 3 -9.27 -2.05 0.66
CA VAL A 3 -9.47 -2.68 -0.66
C VAL A 3 -10.45 -3.86 -0.56
N ALA A 4 -10.38 -4.63 0.52
CA ALA A 4 -11.29 -5.74 0.79
C ALA A 4 -12.78 -5.35 0.93
N CYS A 5 -13.10 -4.05 1.03
CA CYS A 5 -14.46 -3.55 1.07
C CYS A 5 -15.00 -3.14 -0.31
N ILE A 6 -14.19 -3.20 -1.36
CA ILE A 6 -14.58 -2.87 -2.74
C ILE A 6 -15.03 -4.15 -3.43
N ASP A 7 -16.28 -4.19 -3.89
CA ASP A 7 -16.84 -5.36 -4.57
C ASP A 7 -16.04 -5.71 -5.83
N GLY A 8 -15.74 -7.00 -6.01
CA GLY A 8 -14.98 -7.50 -7.15
C GLY A 8 -13.47 -7.22 -7.11
N VAL A 9 -12.91 -6.65 -6.04
CA VAL A 9 -11.47 -6.34 -5.93
C VAL A 9 -10.81 -7.13 -4.81
N SER A 10 -9.78 -7.91 -5.15
CA SER A 10 -8.95 -8.61 -4.17
C SER A 10 -7.63 -7.86 -3.92
N PRO A 11 -7.20 -7.69 -2.65
CA PRO A 11 -5.88 -7.16 -2.33
C PRO A 11 -4.72 -7.99 -2.90
N PHE A 12 -4.96 -9.26 -3.21
CA PHE A 12 -3.95 -10.20 -3.71
C PHE A 12 -3.75 -10.14 -5.22
N ASP A 13 -4.60 -9.42 -5.95
CA ASP A 13 -4.49 -9.23 -7.40
C ASP A 13 -3.59 -8.03 -7.74
N PHE A 14 -3.15 -7.28 -6.74
CA PHE A 14 -2.33 -6.10 -6.96
C PHE A 14 -0.89 -6.49 -7.31
N PRO A 15 -0.24 -5.70 -8.19
CA PRO A 15 1.19 -5.83 -8.42
C PRO A 15 1.98 -5.39 -7.17
N CYS A 16 3.28 -5.17 -7.30
CA CYS A 16 4.07 -4.55 -6.25
C CYS A 16 3.44 -3.20 -5.84
N VAL A 17 3.10 -3.04 -4.56
CA VAL A 17 2.46 -1.83 -4.02
C VAL A 17 3.45 -1.09 -3.11
N GLU A 18 3.56 0.22 -3.27
CA GLU A 18 4.34 1.09 -2.38
C GLU A 18 3.70 1.15 -0.99
N VAL A 19 4.53 1.04 0.04
CA VAL A 19 4.14 1.23 1.44
C VAL A 19 4.62 2.62 1.86
N ASN A 20 3.68 3.48 2.25
CA ASN A 20 4.00 4.85 2.69
C ASN A 20 4.19 4.94 4.20
N ASP A 21 5.01 5.89 4.64
CA ASP A 21 5.16 6.27 6.04
C ASP A 21 3.82 6.82 6.58
N GLY A 22 3.23 6.11 7.54
CA GLY A 22 1.98 6.50 8.18
C GLY A 22 2.13 7.50 9.33
N VAL A 23 3.36 7.83 9.73
CA VAL A 23 3.68 8.73 10.84
C VAL A 23 4.04 10.13 10.35
N ASN A 24 4.92 10.23 9.35
CA ASN A 24 5.41 11.52 8.86
C ASN A 24 4.73 11.93 7.55
N HIS A 25 4.20 13.15 7.49
CA HIS A 25 3.47 13.63 6.33
C HIS A 25 4.41 14.29 5.29
N PRO A 26 4.33 13.95 3.98
CA PRO A 26 5.17 14.52 2.90
C PRO A 26 5.27 16.04 2.86
N LYS A 27 4.19 16.75 3.20
CA LYS A 27 4.18 18.22 3.18
C LYS A 27 4.90 18.87 4.38
N ASP A 28 5.19 18.10 5.43
CA ASP A 28 5.86 18.59 6.63
C ASP A 28 7.39 18.41 6.53
N GLY A 29 7.88 17.95 5.36
CA GLY A 29 9.31 17.75 5.08
C GLY A 29 9.85 16.36 5.41
N GLY A 30 9.00 15.39 5.74
CA GLY A 30 9.36 13.99 5.98
C GLY A 30 8.42 13.00 5.29
N GLY A 31 8.51 11.71 5.60
CA GLY A 31 7.62 10.67 5.05
C GLY A 31 8.02 10.18 3.65
N GLY A 32 7.06 9.57 2.95
CA GLY A 32 7.26 8.96 1.63
C GLY A 32 7.20 7.43 1.65
N VAL A 33 7.73 6.79 0.61
CA VAL A 33 7.73 5.32 0.47
C VAL A 33 8.78 4.71 1.40
N VAL A 34 8.35 3.84 2.31
CA VAL A 34 9.19 3.11 3.28
C VAL A 34 9.42 1.65 2.89
N GLY A 35 8.76 1.18 1.83
CA GLY A 35 8.96 -0.18 1.35
C GLY A 35 7.97 -0.56 0.26
N TYR A 36 7.98 -1.84 -0.07
CA TYR A 36 7.11 -2.40 -1.11
C TYR A 36 6.50 -3.71 -0.62
N LEU A 37 5.20 -3.87 -0.86
CA LEU A 37 4.45 -5.09 -0.59
C LEU A 37 4.20 -5.82 -1.90
N ARG A 38 4.55 -7.10 -1.96
CA ARG A 38 4.27 -7.97 -3.10
C ARG A 38 3.67 -9.28 -2.62
N TYR A 39 2.56 -9.69 -3.22
CA TYR A 39 2.01 -11.01 -3.04
C TYR A 39 2.53 -11.97 -4.12
N GLU A 40 3.00 -13.14 -3.70
CA GLU A 40 3.42 -14.22 -4.59
C GLU A 40 2.61 -15.49 -4.27
N LYS A 41 1.99 -16.08 -5.29
CA LYS A 41 1.30 -17.36 -5.15
C LYS A 41 2.35 -18.45 -4.93
N LYS A 42 2.07 -19.35 -3.99
CA LYS A 42 2.87 -20.58 -3.78
C LYS A 42 2.71 -21.54 -4.94
#